data_AF-A0A2H6GTT2-F1
#
_entry.id   AF-A0A2H6GTT2-F1
#
_cell.length_a   1.000
_cell.length_b   1.000
_cell.length_c   1.000
_cell.angle_alpha   90.00
_cell.angle_beta   90.00
_cell.angle_gamma   90.00
#
_symmetry.space_group_name_H-M   'P 1'
#
loop_
_entity.id
_entity.type
_entity.pdbx_description
1 polymer ?
#
loop_
_entity_poly.entity_id
_entity_poly.type
_entity_poly.pdbx_seq_one_letter_code
_entity_poly.pdbx_strand_id
1 'polypeptide(L)'
;MWLWLHSAYEDKIGKSLLRGSRLPKNNLLPNLKIRFSWRIIMRELILAIFYWLHLLATVIWIGGITFILFIAIPSSKQVLGAEAGKLMGEISKRFTPLANYSIIFLIITGIALTGFNKQFSGTGTFGNNWTLVMILKHVIVLVMIAIHFYRGLLLMPKIGRTELSTKKKSLQKISLNLVKVNLFFGVLVLLLSAISSVV
;
A
#
# COMPACT_ATOMS: atom_id res chain seq x y z
N MET A 1 -20.49 12.43 6.39
CA MET A 1 -19.53 11.33 6.65
C MET A 1 -18.85 11.43 8.02
N TRP A 2 -18.39 12.62 8.44
CA TRP A 2 -17.81 12.84 9.78
C TRP A 2 -18.82 12.68 10.95
N LEU A 3 -20.07 13.11 10.76
CA LEU A 3 -21.14 12.96 11.76
C LEU A 3 -21.61 11.51 11.99
N TRP A 4 -21.41 10.63 11.00
CA TRP A 4 -21.84 9.22 11.10
C TRP A 4 -20.84 8.36 11.88
N LEU A 5 -19.55 8.69 11.80
CA LEU A 5 -18.49 8.03 12.55
C LEU A 5 -18.52 8.38 14.05
N HIS A 6 -18.94 9.60 14.41
CA HIS A 6 -19.07 10.00 15.82
C HIS A 6 -20.25 9.29 16.51
N SER A 7 -21.42 9.23 15.85
CA SER A 7 -22.61 8.56 16.38
C SER A 7 -22.44 7.05 16.55
N ALA A 8 -21.78 6.38 15.61
CA ALA A 8 -21.49 4.94 15.72
C ALA A 8 -20.43 4.61 16.79
N TYR A 9 -19.59 5.57 17.17
CA TYR A 9 -18.56 5.40 18.21
C TYR A 9 -19.15 5.54 19.62
N GLU A 10 -20.06 6.50 19.84
CA GLU A 10 -20.73 6.66 21.14
C GLU A 10 -21.63 5.47 21.50
N ASP A 11 -22.37 4.91 20.53
CA ASP A 11 -23.32 3.81 20.77
C ASP A 11 -22.60 2.49 21.15
N LYS A 12 -21.38 2.26 20.63
CA LYS A 12 -20.55 1.10 21.02
C LYS A 12 -19.96 1.23 22.42
N ILE A 13 -19.64 2.44 22.86
CA ILE A 13 -19.18 2.70 24.23
C ILE A 13 -20.34 2.53 25.22
N GLY A 14 -21.53 3.05 24.89
CA GLY A 14 -22.74 2.89 25.71
C GLY A 14 -23.14 1.43 25.92
N LYS A 15 -23.12 0.61 24.86
CA LYS A 15 -23.52 -0.80 24.93
C LYS A 15 -22.48 -1.74 25.56
N SER A 16 -21.19 -1.41 25.48
CA SER A 16 -20.14 -2.21 26.14
C SER A 16 -20.05 -1.95 27.65
N LEU A 17 -20.45 -0.76 28.11
CA LEU A 17 -20.49 -0.41 29.53
C LEU A 17 -21.65 -1.05 30.29
N LEU A 18 -22.73 -1.44 29.61
CA LEU A 18 -23.94 -1.99 30.24
C LEU A 18 -24.02 -3.53 30.23
N ARG A 19 -23.14 -4.23 29.50
CA ARG A 19 -23.21 -5.69 29.32
C ARG A 19 -22.34 -6.52 30.28
N GLY A 20 -21.70 -5.87 31.27
CA GLY A 20 -20.75 -6.51 32.20
C GLY A 20 -20.93 -6.14 33.67
N SER A 21 -22.13 -5.71 34.09
CA SER A 21 -22.39 -5.30 35.48
C SER A 21 -22.71 -6.50 36.39
N ARG A 22 -21.70 -7.30 36.69
CA ARG A 22 -21.59 -8.04 37.96
C ARG A 22 -20.13 -8.10 38.38
N LEU A 23 -19.55 -6.94 38.65
CA LEU A 23 -18.29 -6.81 39.39
C LEU A 23 -18.48 -5.78 40.51
N PRO A 24 -17.94 -6.03 41.71
CA PRO A 24 -18.16 -5.18 42.88
C PRO A 24 -17.68 -3.76 42.60
N LYS A 25 -18.58 -2.79 42.81
CA LYS A 25 -18.29 -1.35 42.80
C LYS A 25 -17.43 -1.02 44.02
N ASN A 26 -16.11 -1.25 43.97
CA ASN A 26 -15.19 -0.47 44.78
C ASN A 26 -13.75 -0.51 44.28
N ASN A 27 -13.21 0.70 44.06
CA ASN A 27 -11.78 1.04 44.07
C ASN A 27 -10.84 0.46 43.00
N LEU A 28 -11.24 0.48 41.72
CA LEU A 28 -10.23 0.62 40.66
C LEU A 28 -9.81 2.09 40.57
N LEU A 29 -8.59 2.39 41.05
CA LEU A 29 -8.01 3.73 41.13
C LEU A 29 -8.20 4.49 39.79
N PRO A 30 -8.71 5.75 39.81
CA PRO A 30 -8.95 6.55 38.59
C PRO A 30 -7.72 6.63 37.69
N ASN A 31 -6.53 6.61 38.29
CA ASN A 31 -5.22 6.61 37.65
C ASN A 31 -5.02 5.43 36.69
N LEU A 32 -5.57 4.25 37.01
CA LEU A 32 -5.44 3.03 36.19
C LEU A 32 -6.35 3.09 34.96
N LYS A 33 -7.59 3.59 35.11
CA LYS A 33 -8.51 3.84 33.99
C LYS A 33 -7.95 4.87 33.02
N ILE A 34 -7.40 5.97 33.55
CA ILE A 34 -6.78 7.03 32.76
C ILE A 34 -5.58 6.47 32.00
N ARG A 35 -4.66 5.77 32.68
CA ARG A 35 -3.47 5.18 32.05
C ARG A 35 -3.81 4.08 31.03
N PHE A 36 -4.87 3.31 31.24
CA PHE A 36 -5.37 2.35 30.26
C PHE A 36 -5.99 3.05 29.04
N SER A 37 -6.80 4.09 29.24
CA SER A 37 -7.40 4.91 28.18
C SER A 37 -6.34 5.53 27.27
N TRP A 38 -5.32 6.18 27.84
CA TRP A 38 -4.20 6.76 27.08
C TRP A 38 -3.45 5.70 26.26
N ARG A 39 -3.22 4.51 26.83
CA ARG A 39 -2.51 3.43 26.13
C ARG A 39 -3.31 2.88 24.95
N ILE A 40 -4.64 2.89 25.03
CA ILE A 40 -5.51 2.56 23.90
C ILE A 40 -5.45 3.67 22.84
N ILE A 41 -5.67 4.93 23.23
CA ILE A 41 -5.68 6.09 22.32
C ILE A 41 -4.36 6.22 21.55
N MET A 42 -3.22 6.13 22.25
CA MET A 42 -1.89 6.22 21.63
C MET A 42 -1.67 5.12 20.59
N ARG A 43 -2.11 3.88 20.86
CA ARG A 43 -1.98 2.77 19.90
C ARG A 43 -2.84 2.99 18.65
N GLU A 44 -4.09 3.41 18.81
CA GLU A 44 -4.98 3.69 17.67
C GLU A 44 -4.44 4.86 16.82
N LEU A 45 -3.87 5.89 17.45
CA LEU A 45 -3.20 6.99 16.74
C LEU A 45 -1.99 6.51 15.92
N ILE A 46 -1.15 5.67 16.52
CA ILE A 46 0.00 5.08 15.83
C ILE A 46 -0.47 4.29 14.60
N LEU A 47 -1.46 3.39 14.77
CA LEU A 47 -2.04 2.62 13.67
C LEU A 47 -2.61 3.51 12.56
N ALA A 48 -3.33 4.57 12.91
CA ALA A 48 -3.88 5.52 11.95
C ALA A 48 -2.78 6.22 11.14
N ILE A 49 -1.68 6.63 11.78
CA ILE A 49 -0.52 7.23 11.10
C ILE A 49 0.13 6.24 10.15
N PHE A 50 0.37 5.00 10.59
CA PHE A 50 0.94 3.95 9.73
C PHE A 50 0.04 3.66 8.52
N TYR A 51 -1.28 3.60 8.72
CA TYR A 51 -2.25 3.43 7.64
C TYR A 51 -2.23 4.60 6.66
N TRP A 52 -2.22 5.83 7.16
CA TRP A 52 -2.13 7.04 6.34
C TRP A 52 -0.84 7.08 5.50
N LEU A 53 0.30 6.76 6.11
CA LEU A 53 1.59 6.64 5.41
C LEU A 53 1.56 5.53 4.34
N HIS A 54 0.96 4.37 4.65
CA HIS A 54 0.80 3.28 3.70
C HIS A 54 -0.03 3.70 2.48
N LEU A 55 -1.13 4.42 2.71
CA LEU A 55 -1.97 4.95 1.63
C LEU A 55 -1.22 5.98 0.78
N LEU A 56 -0.49 6.92 1.39
CA LEU A 56 0.33 7.88 0.64
C LEU A 56 1.36 7.18 -0.23
N ALA A 57 2.08 6.20 0.31
CA ALA A 57 3.06 5.44 -0.44
C ALA A 57 2.41 4.65 -1.59
N THR A 58 1.19 4.12 -1.39
CA THR A 58 0.41 3.45 -2.44
C THR A 58 0.04 4.44 -3.55
N VAL A 59 -0.44 5.64 -3.20
CA VAL A 59 -0.79 6.69 -4.17
C VAL A 59 0.42 7.13 -4.98
N ILE A 60 1.56 7.38 -4.33
CA ILE A 60 2.77 7.81 -5.01
C ILE A 60 3.25 6.73 -6.00
N TRP A 61 3.26 5.46 -5.58
CA TRP A 61 3.75 4.38 -6.43
C TRP A 61 2.77 4.03 -7.55
N ILE A 62 1.54 3.64 -7.20
CA ILE A 62 0.53 3.18 -8.17
C ILE A 62 0.00 4.35 -8.99
N GLY A 63 -0.32 5.47 -8.35
CA GLY A 63 -0.77 6.68 -9.04
C GLY A 63 0.31 7.26 -9.96
N GLY A 64 1.58 7.25 -9.53
CA GLY A 64 2.69 7.67 -10.39
C GLY A 64 2.87 6.78 -11.62
N ILE A 65 2.72 5.46 -11.48
CA ILE A 65 2.73 4.52 -12.62
C ILE A 65 1.55 4.79 -13.55
N THR A 66 0.34 4.99 -13.02
CA THR A 66 -0.85 5.34 -13.79
C THR A 66 -0.62 6.62 -14.59
N PHE A 67 -0.13 7.68 -13.96
CA PHE A 67 0.17 8.95 -14.63
C PHE A 67 1.18 8.75 -15.76
N ILE A 68 2.27 8.02 -15.52
CA ILE A 68 3.29 7.77 -16.54
C ILE A 68 2.70 7.02 -17.75
N LEU A 69 1.94 5.95 -17.51
CA LEU A 69 1.41 5.10 -18.56
C LEU A 69 0.33 5.79 -19.41
N PHE A 70 -0.61 6.48 -18.76
CA PHE A 70 -1.81 7.02 -19.41
C PHE A 70 -1.67 8.48 -19.85
N ILE A 71 -0.75 9.24 -19.27
CA ILE A 71 -0.61 10.68 -19.54
C ILE A 71 0.79 10.98 -20.08
N ALA A 72 1.83 10.72 -19.29
CA ALA A 72 3.17 11.20 -19.65
C ALA A 72 3.71 10.56 -20.94
N ILE A 73 3.57 9.24 -21.11
CA ILE A 73 4.03 8.52 -22.30
C ILE A 73 3.25 8.95 -23.57
N PRO A 74 1.91 8.91 -23.62
CA PRO A 74 1.18 9.27 -24.84
C PRO A 74 1.38 10.75 -25.19
N SER A 75 1.32 11.67 -24.23
CA SER A 75 1.53 13.09 -24.49
C SER A 75 2.95 13.38 -24.99
N SER A 76 3.97 12.75 -24.40
CA SER A 76 5.35 12.89 -24.87
C SER A 76 5.54 12.37 -26.29
N LYS A 77 4.95 11.21 -26.62
CA LYS A 77 5.01 10.65 -27.99
C LYS A 77 4.31 11.55 -29.00
N GLN A 78 3.16 12.12 -28.63
CA GLN A 78 2.38 12.99 -29.51
C GLN A 78 3.11 14.30 -29.82
N VAL A 79 3.72 14.93 -28.82
CA VAL A 79 4.35 16.25 -28.96
C VAL A 79 5.79 16.15 -29.48
N LEU A 80 6.57 15.17 -29.00
CA LEU A 80 8.02 15.11 -29.23
C LEU A 80 8.47 14.00 -30.20
N GLY A 81 7.59 13.07 -30.58
CA GLY A 81 7.91 12.01 -31.54
C GLY A 81 9.17 11.22 -31.17
N ALA A 82 10.25 11.41 -31.95
CA ALA A 82 11.54 10.74 -31.74
C ALA A 82 12.24 11.15 -30.43
N GLU A 83 12.07 12.39 -29.97
CA GLU A 83 12.69 12.92 -28.74
C GLU A 83 11.95 12.48 -27.45
N ALA A 84 10.76 11.90 -27.59
CA ALA A 84 9.93 11.46 -26.46
C ALA A 84 10.67 10.52 -25.50
N GLY A 85 11.57 9.68 -26.04
CA GLY A 85 12.38 8.75 -25.25
C GLY A 85 13.37 9.45 -24.31
N LYS A 86 13.94 10.58 -24.71
CA LYS A 86 14.89 11.36 -23.91
C LYS A 86 14.19 11.98 -22.70
N LEU A 87 13.03 12.61 -22.92
CA LEU A 87 12.19 13.16 -21.86
C LEU A 87 11.71 12.06 -20.89
N MET A 88 11.22 10.93 -21.40
CA MET A 88 10.79 9.81 -20.56
C MET A 88 11.93 9.19 -19.76
N GLY A 89 13.16 9.21 -20.29
CA GLY A 89 14.36 8.82 -19.56
C GLY A 89 14.59 9.70 -18.32
N GLU A 90 14.54 11.01 -18.49
CA GLU A 90 14.70 11.97 -17.38
C GLU A 90 13.56 11.90 -16.35
N ILE A 91 12.31 11.77 -16.81
CA ILE A 91 11.17 11.54 -15.91
C ILE A 91 11.36 10.25 -15.11
N SER A 92 11.77 9.17 -15.76
CA SER A 92 11.99 7.88 -15.09
C SER A 92 13.12 7.95 -14.06
N LYS A 93 14.20 8.68 -14.34
CA LYS A 93 15.30 8.90 -13.37
C LYS A 93 14.82 9.63 -12.12
N ARG A 94 13.91 10.61 -12.25
CA ARG A 94 13.33 11.34 -11.11
C ARG A 94 12.28 10.53 -10.35
N PHE A 95 11.48 9.76 -11.07
CA PHE A 95 10.41 8.95 -10.47
C PHE A 95 10.95 7.70 -9.75
N THR A 96 12.03 7.09 -10.23
CA THR A 96 12.55 5.84 -9.67
C THR A 96 12.93 5.94 -8.18
N PRO A 97 13.69 6.95 -7.71
CA PRO A 97 13.96 7.12 -6.29
C PRO A 97 12.68 7.29 -5.46
N LEU A 98 11.72 8.07 -5.96
CA LEU A 98 10.45 8.29 -5.28
C LEU A 98 9.63 7.00 -5.15
N ALA A 99 9.60 6.19 -6.21
CA ALA A 99 8.99 4.86 -6.19
C ALA A 99 9.70 3.91 -5.22
N ASN A 100 11.05 3.93 -5.18
CA ASN A 100 11.83 3.09 -4.27
C ASN A 100 11.55 3.45 -2.80
N TYR A 101 11.54 4.75 -2.45
CA TYR A 101 11.17 5.18 -1.11
C TYR A 101 9.75 4.77 -0.75
N SER A 102 8.81 4.92 -1.69
CA SER A 102 7.42 4.49 -1.49
C SER A 102 7.31 2.99 -1.22
N ILE A 103 8.05 2.16 -1.96
CA ILE A 103 8.11 0.70 -1.72
C ILE A 103 8.64 0.40 -0.31
N ILE A 104 9.71 1.05 0.12
CA ILE A 104 10.26 0.87 1.47
C ILE A 104 9.21 1.23 2.53
N PHE A 105 8.53 2.38 2.37
CA PHE A 105 7.45 2.77 3.26
C PHE A 105 6.31 1.74 3.27
N LEU A 106 5.91 1.21 2.11
CA LEU A 106 4.87 0.17 2.03
C LEU A 106 5.25 -1.12 2.78
N ILE A 107 6.50 -1.55 2.69
CA ILE A 107 6.99 -2.72 3.42
C ILE A 107 6.96 -2.45 4.93
N ILE A 108 7.55 -1.36 5.39
CA ILE A 108 7.63 -1.02 6.82
C ILE A 108 6.23 -0.86 7.41
N THR A 109 5.39 -0.07 6.76
CA THR A 109 4.02 0.19 7.21
C THR A 109 3.16 -1.07 7.11
N GLY A 110 3.32 -1.89 6.08
CA GLY A 110 2.58 -3.16 5.92
C GLY A 110 2.91 -4.19 7.00
N ILE A 111 4.18 -4.32 7.38
CA ILE A 111 4.62 -5.17 8.50
C ILE A 111 4.03 -4.65 9.82
N ALA A 112 4.14 -3.34 10.08
CA ALA A 112 3.58 -2.72 11.27
C ALA A 112 2.06 -2.92 11.36
N LEU A 113 1.33 -2.64 10.28
CA LEU A 113 -0.13 -2.81 10.21
C LEU A 113 -0.53 -4.27 10.44
N THR A 114 0.21 -5.24 9.91
CA THR A 114 -0.09 -6.66 10.11
C THR A 114 0.20 -7.10 11.55
N GLY A 115 1.34 -6.69 12.12
CA GLY A 115 1.75 -7.06 13.47
C GLY A 115 0.95 -6.41 14.60
N PHE A 116 0.40 -5.22 14.39
CA PHE A 116 -0.40 -4.49 15.39
C PHE A 116 -1.91 -4.64 15.20
N ASN A 117 -2.38 -5.31 14.15
CA ASN A 117 -3.81 -5.52 13.96
C ASN A 117 -4.36 -6.52 15.00
N LYS A 118 -5.43 -6.15 15.69
CA LYS A 118 -6.10 -6.98 16.70
C LYS A 118 -6.65 -8.30 16.13
N GLN A 119 -6.95 -8.36 14.82
CA GLN A 119 -7.32 -9.61 14.14
C GLN A 119 -6.16 -10.62 14.07
N PHE A 120 -4.91 -10.17 14.20
CA PHE A 120 -3.73 -11.02 14.42
C PHE A 120 -3.62 -11.43 15.91
N SER A 121 -4.71 -11.98 16.45
CA SER A 121 -4.68 -12.68 17.73
C SER A 121 -4.05 -14.05 17.46
N GLY A 122 -2.85 -14.30 17.99
CA GLY A 122 -1.97 -15.44 17.69
C GLY A 122 -2.49 -16.86 17.97
N THR A 123 -3.78 -17.14 17.83
CA THR A 123 -4.38 -18.46 17.99
C THR A 123 -5.40 -18.73 16.88
N GLY A 124 -4.95 -19.38 15.80
CA GLY A 124 -5.69 -20.52 15.26
C GLY A 124 -7.00 -20.29 14.49
N THR A 125 -7.10 -19.28 13.63
CA THR A 125 -8.10 -19.29 12.52
C THR A 125 -7.43 -19.17 11.16
N PHE A 126 -6.51 -20.10 10.88
CA PHE A 126 -5.93 -20.31 9.54
C PHE A 126 -6.96 -20.80 8.49
N GLY A 127 -8.24 -20.96 8.86
CA GLY A 127 -9.35 -21.36 7.96
C GLY A 127 -10.27 -20.22 7.50
N ASN A 128 -9.92 -18.96 7.77
CA ASN A 128 -10.73 -17.78 7.47
C ASN A 128 -10.38 -17.18 6.09
N ASN A 129 -11.40 -16.87 5.26
CA ASN A 129 -11.26 -16.16 3.98
C ASN A 129 -10.36 -14.91 4.06
N TRP A 130 -10.39 -14.18 5.18
CA TRP A 130 -9.56 -13.02 5.48
C TRP A 130 -8.05 -13.34 5.46
N THR A 131 -7.62 -14.44 6.09
CA THR A 131 -6.21 -14.86 6.13
C THR A 131 -5.71 -15.18 4.73
N LEU A 132 -6.53 -15.86 3.92
CA LEU A 132 -6.21 -16.17 2.53
C LEU A 132 -6.05 -14.90 1.69
N VAL A 133 -6.98 -13.94 1.82
CA VAL A 133 -6.89 -12.64 1.11
C VAL A 133 -5.64 -11.87 1.51
N MET A 134 -5.28 -11.86 2.80
CA MET A 134 -4.07 -11.21 3.29
C MET A 134 -2.80 -11.84 2.71
N ILE A 135 -2.70 -13.18 2.68
CA ILE A 135 -1.55 -13.89 2.10
C ILE A 135 -1.45 -13.60 0.60
N LEU A 136 -2.55 -13.72 -0.14
CA LEU A 136 -2.60 -13.45 -1.57
C LEU A 136 -2.15 -12.02 -1.89
N LYS A 137 -2.63 -11.04 -1.11
CA LYS A 137 -2.22 -9.64 -1.25
C LYS A 137 -0.70 -9.48 -1.09
N HIS A 138 -0.11 -10.10 -0.06
CA HIS A 138 1.34 -10.01 0.17
C HIS A 138 2.16 -10.68 -0.94
N VAL A 139 1.74 -11.85 -1.43
CA VAL A 139 2.41 -12.51 -2.56
C VAL A 139 2.39 -11.62 -3.80
N ILE A 140 1.23 -11.01 -4.11
CA ILE A 140 1.11 -10.09 -5.26
C ILE A 140 2.04 -8.88 -5.09
N VAL A 141 2.09 -8.27 -3.90
CA VAL A 141 2.99 -7.13 -3.62
C VAL A 141 4.45 -7.52 -3.76
N LEU A 142 4.86 -8.72 -3.29
CA LEU A 142 6.22 -9.22 -3.46
C LEU A 142 6.59 -9.38 -4.95
N VAL A 143 5.67 -9.92 -5.76
CA VAL A 143 5.85 -10.04 -7.22
C VAL A 143 6.00 -8.65 -7.85
N MET A 144 5.20 -7.66 -7.45
CA MET A 144 5.31 -6.29 -7.94
C MET A 144 6.67 -5.66 -7.62
N ILE A 145 7.15 -5.84 -6.39
CA ILE A 145 8.46 -5.36 -5.96
C ILE A 145 9.56 -6.02 -6.81
N ALA A 146 9.50 -7.34 -7.00
CA ALA A 146 10.46 -8.07 -7.83
C ALA A 146 10.46 -7.55 -9.28
N ILE A 147 9.30 -7.33 -9.89
CA ILE A 147 9.16 -6.76 -11.23
C ILE A 147 9.79 -5.36 -11.32
N HIS A 148 9.52 -4.50 -10.32
CA HIS A 148 10.04 -3.13 -10.28
C HIS A 148 11.57 -3.12 -10.22
N PHE A 149 12.17 -3.88 -9.30
CA PHE A 149 13.63 -3.96 -9.18
C PHE A 149 14.28 -4.69 -10.35
N TYR A 150 13.69 -5.76 -10.87
CA TYR A 150 14.17 -6.44 -12.08
C TYR A 150 14.24 -5.47 -13.27
N ARG A 151 13.19 -4.65 -13.46
CA ARG A 151 13.16 -3.64 -14.52
C ARG A 151 14.23 -2.56 -14.34
N GLY A 152 14.36 -2.05 -13.11
CA GLY A 152 15.30 -0.96 -12.80
C GLY A 152 16.77 -1.39 -12.85
N LEU A 153 17.12 -2.53 -12.26
CA LEU A 153 18.51 -2.96 -12.09
C LEU A 153 19.05 -3.78 -13.26
N LEU A 154 18.21 -4.60 -13.91
CA LEU A 154 18.67 -5.50 -14.96
C LEU A 154 18.23 -5.03 -16.35
N LEU A 155 16.96 -4.63 -16.50
CA LEU A 155 16.39 -4.34 -17.81
C LEU A 155 16.81 -2.96 -18.35
N MET A 156 16.81 -1.92 -17.51
CA MET A 156 17.23 -0.57 -17.93
C MET A 156 18.70 -0.48 -18.34
N PRO A 157 19.69 -1.03 -17.59
CA PRO A 157 21.08 -1.04 -18.04
C PRO A 157 21.28 -1.84 -19.34
N LYS A 158 20.54 -2.95 -19.51
CA LYS A 158 20.58 -3.76 -20.74
C LYS A 158 20.06 -2.99 -21.96
N ILE A 159 19.04 -2.15 -21.79
CA ILE A 159 18.55 -1.23 -22.84
C ILE A 159 19.60 -0.16 -23.17
N GLY A 160 20.29 0.38 -22.15
CA GLY A 160 21.32 1.39 -22.33
C GLY A 160 22.56 0.89 -23.09
N ARG A 161 22.95 -0.37 -22.87
CA ARG A 161 24.10 -1.02 -23.54
C ARG A 161 23.79 -1.63 -24.91
N THR A 162 22.52 -1.68 -25.31
CA THR A 162 22.11 -2.29 -26.59
C THR A 162 22.13 -1.25 -27.70
N GLU A 163 23.08 -1.36 -28.63
CA GLU A 163 23.20 -0.44 -29.76
C GLU A 163 22.24 -0.76 -30.91
N LEU A 164 21.92 -2.05 -31.09
CA LEU A 164 21.02 -2.49 -32.16
C LEU A 164 19.59 -1.99 -31.93
N SER A 165 19.11 -1.11 -32.81
CA SER A 165 17.80 -0.43 -32.68
C SER A 165 16.62 -1.40 -32.55
N THR A 166 16.63 -2.51 -33.30
CA THR A 166 15.57 -3.54 -33.27
C THR A 166 15.49 -4.23 -31.90
N LYS A 167 16.63 -4.61 -31.33
CA LYS A 167 16.70 -5.26 -30.02
C LYS A 167 16.39 -4.27 -28.89
N LYS A 168 16.80 -3.01 -29.04
CA LYS A 168 16.45 -1.92 -28.12
C LYS A 168 14.93 -1.70 -28.07
N LYS A 169 14.25 -1.67 -29.22
CA LYS A 169 12.78 -1.56 -29.30
C LYS A 169 12.07 -2.74 -28.63
N SER A 170 12.55 -3.97 -28.82
CA SER A 170 11.92 -5.15 -28.19
C SER A 170 12.06 -5.12 -26.66
N LEU A 171 13.24 -4.77 -26.14
CA LEU A 171 13.47 -4.62 -24.70
C LEU A 171 12.63 -3.50 -24.09
N GLN A 172 12.47 -2.38 -24.80
CA GLN A 172 11.57 -1.29 -24.37
C GLN A 172 10.10 -1.75 -24.33
N LYS A 173 9.65 -2.55 -25.31
CA LYS A 173 8.29 -3.11 -25.32
C LYS A 173 8.07 -4.06 -24.14
N ILE A 174 9.04 -4.92 -23.84
CA ILE A 174 9.01 -5.81 -22.66
C ILE A 174 8.96 -4.97 -21.38
N SER A 175 9.83 -3.96 -21.26
CA SER A 175 9.86 -3.04 -20.11
C SER A 175 8.49 -2.37 -19.88
N LEU A 176 7.85 -1.87 -20.93
CA LEU A 176 6.52 -1.27 -20.85
C LEU A 176 5.44 -2.28 -20.47
N ASN A 177 5.49 -3.50 -21.00
CA ASN A 177 4.55 -4.55 -20.59
C ASN A 177 4.72 -4.91 -19.11
N LEU A 178 5.95 -4.98 -18.59
CA LEU A 178 6.20 -5.19 -17.16
C LEU A 178 5.61 -4.06 -16.31
N VAL A 179 5.69 -2.80 -16.75
CA VAL A 179 5.07 -1.66 -16.05
C VAL A 179 3.55 -1.81 -16.01
N LYS A 180 2.93 -2.21 -17.13
CA LYS A 180 1.47 -2.44 -17.22
C LYS A 180 1.02 -3.58 -16.32
N VAL A 181 1.75 -4.70 -16.32
CA VAL A 181 1.49 -5.83 -15.41
C VAL A 181 1.62 -5.40 -13.95
N ASN A 182 2.64 -4.60 -13.62
CA ASN A 182 2.80 -4.05 -12.28
C ASN A 182 1.63 -3.15 -11.88
N LEU A 183 1.11 -2.33 -12.80
CA LEU A 183 -0.07 -1.52 -12.55
C LEU A 183 -1.31 -2.39 -12.32
N PHE A 184 -1.54 -3.41 -13.16
CA PHE A 184 -2.66 -4.34 -13.01
C PHE A 184 -2.65 -5.00 -11.64
N PHE A 185 -1.49 -5.51 -11.20
CA PHE A 185 -1.35 -6.07 -9.85
C PHE A 185 -1.57 -5.02 -8.75
N GLY A 186 -1.13 -3.78 -8.94
CA GLY A 186 -1.39 -2.71 -7.99
C GLY A 186 -2.88 -2.40 -7.82
N VAL A 187 -3.63 -2.35 -8.91
CA VAL A 187 -5.09 -2.20 -8.89
C VAL A 187 -5.76 -3.40 -8.22
N LEU A 188 -5.28 -4.62 -8.52
CA LEU A 188 -5.78 -5.83 -7.87
C LEU A 188 -5.54 -5.83 -6.36
N VAL A 189 -4.36 -5.38 -5.90
CA VAL A 189 -4.03 -5.22 -4.47
C VAL A 189 -4.97 -4.22 -3.79
N LEU A 190 -5.29 -3.11 -4.46
CA LEU A 190 -6.27 -2.14 -3.95
C LEU A 190 -7.67 -2.74 -3.83
N LEU A 191 -8.11 -3.51 -4.84
CA LEU A 191 -9.39 -4.22 -4.80
C LEU A 191 -9.44 -5.23 -3.66
N LEU A 192 -8.40 -6.06 -3.50
CA LEU A 192 -8.31 -7.00 -2.38
C LEU A 192 -8.33 -6.26 -1.04
N SER A 193 -7.69 -5.09 -0.95
CA SER A 193 -7.72 -4.26 0.26
C SER A 193 -9.12 -3.74 0.59
N ALA A 194 -9.91 -3.38 -0.43
CA ALA A 194 -11.29 -2.96 -0.24
C ALA A 194 -12.17 -4.14 0.20
N ILE A 195 -11.99 -5.32 -0.39
CA ILE A 195 -12.71 -6.54 0.02
C ILE A 195 -12.40 -6.88 1.49
N SER A 196 -11.12 -6.85 1.89
CA SER A 196 -10.71 -7.07 3.28
C SER A 196 -11.26 -6.06 4.28
N SER A 197 -11.71 -4.88 3.83
CA SER A 197 -12.33 -3.90 4.74
C SER A 197 -13.82 -4.14 4.97
N VAL A 198 -14.47 -4.94 4.12
CA VAL A 198 -15.92 -5.20 4.17
C VAL A 198 -16.24 -6.59 4.72
N VAL A 199 -15.33 -7.56 4.56
CA VAL A 199 -15.43 -8.94 5.04
C VAL A 199 -14.73 -9.09 6.40
#